data_AF-A0A257E9R8-F1
#
_entry.id   AF-A0A257E9R8-F1
#
_cell.length_a   1.000
_cell.length_b   1.000
_cell.length_c   1.000
_cell.angle_alpha   90.00
_cell.angle_beta   90.00
_cell.angle_gamma   90.00
#
_symmetry.space_group_name_H-M   'P 1'
#
loop_
_entity.id
_entity.type
_entity.pdbx_description
1 polymer ?
#
loop_
_entity_poly.entity_id
_entity_poly.type
_entity_poly.pdbx_seq_one_letter_code
_entity_poly.pdbx_strand_id
1 'polypeptide(L)'
;MTFDVENIKCGGCENSIRKGLCSIAGVSEVHIDREQQRITLLADESERSAIAEKLRSMGYPEQGTVAGFQSGLAQAKSMVSCAIGKVSA
;
A
#
# COMPACT_ATOMS: atom_id res chain seq x y z
N MET A 1 -9.37 -9.86 -0.03
CA MET A 1 -8.69 -8.61 -0.46
C MET A 1 -7.22 -8.66 -0.05
N THR A 2 -6.35 -7.94 -0.75
CA THR A 2 -4.90 -7.94 -0.51
C THR A 2 -4.38 -6.51 -0.42
N PHE A 3 -3.52 -6.27 0.57
CA PHE A 3 -2.83 -5.02 0.81
C PHE A 3 -1.33 -5.30 0.80
N ASP A 4 -0.63 -4.77 -0.19
CA ASP A 4 0.83 -4.69 -0.12
C ASP A 4 1.16 -3.57 0.87
N VAL A 5 2.14 -3.77 1.75
CA VAL A 5 2.52 -2.79 2.78
C VAL A 5 4.04 -2.67 2.85
N GLU A 6 4.54 -1.63 3.51
CA GLU A 6 5.96 -1.45 3.74
C GLU A 6 6.34 -1.61 5.23
N ASN A 7 7.63 -1.83 5.49
CA ASN A 7 8.23 -1.84 6.83
C ASN A 7 7.91 -3.03 7.75
N ILE A 8 7.48 -4.20 7.26
CA ILE A 8 7.39 -5.40 8.10
C ILE A 8 8.78 -6.03 8.28
N LYS A 9 9.55 -5.52 9.24
CA LYS A 9 10.93 -5.97 9.53
C LYS A 9 11.05 -6.97 10.69
N CYS A 10 10.06 -7.03 11.59
CA CYS A 10 10.13 -7.85 12.81
C CYS A 10 8.92 -8.80 12.91
N GLY A 11 9.15 -10.04 13.35
CA GLY A 11 8.07 -11.04 13.54
C GLY A 11 7.06 -10.68 14.62
N GLY A 12 7.43 -9.81 15.56
CA GLY A 12 6.50 -9.29 16.57
C GLY A 12 5.40 -8.39 15.99
N CYS A 13 5.66 -7.75 14.84
CA CYS A 13 4.71 -6.85 14.18
C CYS A 13 3.50 -7.59 13.60
N GLU A 14 3.72 -8.83 13.12
CA GLU A 14 2.69 -9.65 12.48
C GLU A 14 1.49 -9.88 13.41
N ASN A 15 1.75 -10.31 14.65
CA ASN A 15 0.68 -10.63 15.59
C ASN A 15 -0.10 -9.38 16.02
N SER A 16 0.56 -8.23 16.13
CA SER A 16 -0.09 -6.96 16.44
C SER A 16 -1.00 -6.50 15.30
N ILE A 17 -0.53 -6.60 14.05
CA ILE A 17 -1.34 -6.29 12.86
C ILE A 17 -2.53 -7.23 12.78
N ARG A 18 -2.33 -8.54 12.96
CA ARG A 18 -3.40 -9.54 12.91
C ARG A 18 -4.49 -9.24 13.94
N LYS A 19 -4.10 -8.95 15.18
CA LYS A 19 -5.06 -8.58 16.25
C LYS A 19 -5.75 -7.25 15.96
N GLY A 20 -5.03 -6.25 15.46
CA GLY A 20 -5.58 -4.95 15.11
C GLY A 20 -6.62 -5.02 13.99
N LEU A 21 -6.38 -5.86 12.99
CA LEU A 21 -7.29 -6.11 11.87
C LEU A 21 -8.47 -7.00 12.25
N CYS A 22 -8.24 -8.06 13.04
CA CYS A 22 -9.30 -8.93 13.53
C CYS A 22 -10.28 -8.20 14.46
N SER A 23 -9.87 -7.05 15.03
CA SER A 23 -10.76 -6.18 15.81
C SER A 23 -11.76 -5.38 14.96
N ILE A 24 -11.61 -5.37 13.62
CA ILE A 24 -12.54 -4.70 12.71
C ILE A 24 -13.70 -5.65 12.43
N ALA A 25 -14.93 -5.18 12.67
CA ALA A 25 -16.13 -5.94 12.38
C ALA A 25 -16.25 -6.17 10.87
N GLY A 26 -16.27 -7.43 10.44
CA GLY A 26 -16.28 -7.80 9.01
C GLY A 26 -14.98 -8.46 8.55
N VAL A 27 -13.90 -8.39 9.32
CA VAL A 27 -12.68 -9.16 9.03
C VAL A 27 -12.81 -10.58 9.56
N SER A 28 -12.84 -11.57 8.66
CA SER A 28 -12.99 -12.99 9.00
C SER A 28 -11.66 -13.74 9.05
N GLU A 29 -10.73 -13.42 8.14
CA GLU A 29 -9.45 -14.11 8.03
C GLU A 29 -8.34 -13.10 7.72
N VAL A 30 -7.16 -13.30 8.29
CA VAL A 30 -5.98 -12.44 8.10
C VAL A 30 -4.73 -13.29 7.96
N HIS A 31 -4.13 -13.22 6.79
CA HIS A 31 -2.85 -13.81 6.42
C HIS A 31 -1.83 -12.71 6.17
N ILE A 32 -0.65 -12.82 6.76
CA ILE A 32 0.42 -11.85 6.59
C ILE A 32 1.63 -12.60 6.02
N ASP A 33 2.07 -12.14 4.86
CA ASP A 33 3.14 -12.71 4.07
C ASP A 33 4.35 -11.78 4.16
N ARG A 34 5.25 -12.07 5.10
CA ARG A 34 6.39 -11.20 5.41
C ARG A 34 7.45 -11.21 4.31
N GLU A 35 7.59 -12.30 3.57
CA GLU A 35 8.53 -12.37 2.45
C GLU A 35 8.10 -11.44 1.33
N GLN A 36 6.80 -11.41 1.04
CA GLN A 36 6.22 -10.55 0.00
C GLN A 36 5.79 -9.18 0.53
N GLN A 37 5.91 -8.91 1.84
CA GLN A 37 5.38 -7.72 2.51
C GLN A 37 3.88 -7.48 2.18
N ARG A 38 3.10 -8.56 2.15
CA ARG A 38 1.71 -8.56 1.70
C ARG A 38 0.78 -9.04 2.81
N ILE A 39 -0.37 -8.39 2.96
CA ILE A 39 -1.43 -8.78 3.90
C ILE A 39 -2.65 -9.18 3.10
N THR A 40 -3.09 -10.42 3.25
CA THR A 40 -4.31 -10.96 2.64
C THR A 40 -5.35 -11.12 3.72
N LEU A 41 -6.55 -10.58 3.52
CA LEU A 41 -7.64 -10.73 4.49
C LEU A 41 -9.00 -10.83 3.81
N LEU A 42 -9.95 -11.46 4.49
CA LEU A 42 -11.34 -11.59 4.04
C LEU A 42 -12.21 -10.60 4.80
N ALA A 43 -12.75 -9.61 4.07
CA ALA A 43 -13.70 -8.62 4.57
C ALA A 43 -14.54 -8.05 3.43
N ASP A 44 -15.58 -7.29 3.78
CA ASP A 44 -16.40 -6.53 2.84
C ASP A 44 -15.64 -5.33 2.25
N GLU A 45 -15.97 -4.93 1.02
CA GLU A 45 -15.35 -3.78 0.36
C GLU A 45 -15.57 -2.46 1.12
N SER A 46 -16.66 -2.35 1.89
CA SER A 46 -16.94 -1.21 2.78
C SER A 46 -15.85 -1.03 3.84
N GLU A 47 -15.28 -2.14 4.33
CA GLU A 47 -14.26 -2.11 5.38
C GLU A 47 -12.87 -1.80 4.84
N ARG A 48 -12.68 -1.83 3.51
CA ARG A 48 -11.37 -1.61 2.87
C ARG A 48 -10.73 -0.29 3.31
N SER A 49 -11.51 0.79 3.35
CA SER A 49 -11.02 2.11 3.78
C SER A 49 -10.60 2.10 5.24
N ALA A 50 -11.45 1.54 6.11
CA ALA A 50 -11.18 1.43 7.55
C ALA A 50 -9.91 0.60 7.82
N ILE A 51 -9.72 -0.50 7.09
CA ILE A 51 -8.54 -1.36 7.15
C ILE A 51 -7.28 -0.60 6.72
N ALA A 52 -7.33 0.08 5.57
CA ALA A 52 -6.19 0.86 5.07
C ALA A 52 -5.79 1.99 6.04
N GLU A 53 -6.77 2.71 6.59
CA GLU A 53 -6.52 3.73 7.61
C GLU A 53 -5.95 3.14 8.90
N LYS A 54 -6.46 1.99 9.34
CA LYS A 54 -5.93 1.28 10.51
C LYS A 54 -4.48 0.87 10.31
N LEU A 55 -4.16 0.27 9.17
CA LEU A 55 -2.80 -0.13 8.79
C LEU A 55 -1.86 1.08 8.78
N ARG A 56 -2.27 2.19 8.17
CA ARG A 56 -1.53 3.45 8.16
C ARG A 56 -1.32 4.03 9.56
N SER A 57 -2.35 4.00 10.42
CA SER A 57 -2.26 4.46 11.82
C SER A 57 -1.31 3.60 12.65
N MET A 58 -1.19 2.31 12.33
CA MET A 58 -0.23 1.39 12.95
C MET A 58 1.21 1.53 12.40
N GLY A 59 1.42 2.36 11.37
CA GLY A 59 2.73 2.59 10.75
C GLY A 59 3.04 1.67 9.57
N TYR A 60 2.04 0.98 9.02
CA TYR A 60 2.14 0.08 7.86
C TYR A 60 1.27 0.61 6.70
N PRO A 61 1.65 1.70 6.03
CA PRO A 61 0.87 2.23 4.91
C PRO A 61 0.76 1.22 3.76
N GLU A 62 -0.37 1.22 3.04
CA GLU A 62 -0.57 0.43 1.82
C GLU A 62 0.37 0.92 0.71
N GLN A 63 1.14 0.00 0.15
CA GLN A 63 1.91 0.16 -1.06
C GLN A 63 0.96 0.22 -2.26
N GLY A 64 0.97 1.33 -2.98
CA GLY A 64 0.29 1.40 -4.26
C GLY A 64 -1.15 1.93 -4.24
N THR A 65 -1.55 2.73 -3.24
CA THR A 65 -2.77 3.58 -3.35
C THR A 65 -2.69 4.57 -4.53
N VAL A 66 -1.56 4.63 -5.26
CA VAL A 66 -1.40 5.34 -6.55
C VAL A 66 -1.63 4.48 -7.81
N ALA A 67 -1.83 3.16 -7.70
CA ALA A 67 -1.91 2.25 -8.84
C ALA A 67 -3.31 2.10 -9.46
N GLY A 68 -4.37 2.64 -8.84
CA GLY A 68 -5.74 2.56 -9.35
C GLY A 68 -6.21 3.74 -10.20
N PHE A 69 -5.52 4.88 -10.19
CA PHE A 69 -6.01 6.10 -10.85
C PHE A 69 -5.02 6.77 -11.83
N GLN A 70 -3.74 6.41 -11.85
CA GLN A 70 -2.74 7.18 -12.62
C GLN A 70 -1.92 6.42 -13.66
N SER A 71 -2.13 5.11 -13.85
CA SER A 71 -1.44 4.36 -14.92
C SER A 71 -1.89 4.72 -16.35
N GLY A 72 -2.84 5.64 -16.52
CA GLY A 72 -3.20 6.19 -17.83
C GLY A 72 -2.65 7.59 -18.15
N LEU A 73 -2.18 8.37 -17.16
CA LEU A 73 -1.95 9.81 -17.35
C LEU A 73 -0.54 10.33 -16.99
N ALA A 74 0.28 9.55 -16.27
CA ALA A 74 1.58 10.06 -15.77
C ALA A 74 2.80 9.75 -16.66
N GLN A 75 2.65 9.04 -17.78
CA GLN A 75 3.80 8.68 -18.66
C GLN A 75 4.09 9.71 -19.78
N ALA A 76 3.35 10.81 -19.90
CA ALA A 76 3.44 11.71 -21.06
C ALA A 76 3.98 13.13 -20.77
N LYS A 77 4.94 13.30 -19.86
CA LYS A 77 5.52 14.64 -19.59
C LYS A 77 7.05 14.76 -19.64
N SER A 78 7.79 13.68 -19.88
CA SER A 78 9.26 13.71 -19.87
C SER A 78 9.91 13.39 -21.21
N MET A 79 9.29 13.82 -22.32
CA MET A 79 9.87 13.74 -23.66
C MET A 79 9.93 15.11 -24.34
N VAL A 80 10.19 16.18 -23.59
CA VAL A 80 10.58 17.51 -24.13
C VAL A 80 11.54 18.16 -23.14
N SER A 81 12.78 17.68 -23.07
CA SER A 81 13.87 18.43 -22.41
C SER A 81 15.24 18.01 -22.94
N CYS A 82 15.37 17.84 -24.26
CA CYS A 82 16.69 17.71 -24.92
C CYS A 82 16.88 18.70 -26.09
N ALA A 83 16.03 19.71 -26.23
CA ALA A 83 16.06 20.59 -27.42
C ALA A 83 16.23 22.08 -27.14
N ILE A 84 16.42 22.53 -25.89
CA ILE A 84 16.48 23.97 -25.61
C ILE A 84 17.51 24.27 -24.53
N GLY A 85 18.62 24.89 -24.92
CA GLY A 85 19.57 25.56 -24.02
C GLY A 85 21.00 25.11 -24.24
N LYS A 86 21.70 25.70 -25.21
CA LYS A 86 22.54 26.91 -25.06
C LYS A 86 23.99 26.57 -24.71
N VAL A 87 24.85 26.90 -25.67
CA VAL A 87 26.09 27.70 -25.55
C VAL A 87 26.51 28.03 -24.11
N SER A 88 27.77 27.70 -23.79
CA SER A 88 28.74 28.53 -23.04
C SER A 88 29.86 27.66 -22.45
N ALA A 89 30.90 27.41 -23.23
CA ALA A 89 32.34 27.45 -22.89
C ALA A 89 33.12 26.88 -24.08
#